data_AF-A0A5D3D264-F1
#
_entry.id   AF-A0A5D3D264-F1
#
_cell.length_a   1.000
_cell.length_b   1.000
_cell.length_c   1.000
_cell.angle_alpha   90.00
_cell.angle_beta   90.00
_cell.angle_gamma   90.00
#
_symmetry.space_group_name_H-M   'P 1'
#
loop_
_entity.id
_entity.type
_entity.pdbx_description
1 polymer ?
#
loop_
_entity_poly.entity_id
_entity_poly.type
_entity_poly.pdbx_seq_one_letter_code
_entity_poly.pdbx_strand_id
1 'polypeptide(L)'
;MKLVGLSPYWFDVVEGNAVQNTIEMESLFLLTGPNGGGKSSLLRSICAAALLGICGFMVPAESALIPHFDSIMLHMKSFDSPADGKSSFQVEMSEMRSIVNRVTERSLVLIDEICRGTETAKGTCIAGSIIEALDKVGCLGIVSTHLHGIFNLPLDTKNIVYKAMGTVSAEGRTVPTWKLISGICRESLAFETAKNEGISEAIIQRAEDLYLSNYAKEGISGKETTDLNFFVSYHPSLNGNGTGKFNLKSNGVMIKADQPKTETTSKTGVLWKKLEGAITAICQKKLIEFHKDKNTLKPAEIQCVLIDTRENPPPSTIGASSVYVILRPDGKFYVGQTDDLEGRVHSHRLKEGMRDAAFLYLMVPGKSLACQLETLLINRLPDHGFQLTNVADGKHRNFGTANLLSDNVTVCS
;
A
#
# COMPACT_ATOMS: atom_id res chain seq x y z
N MET A 1 -3.29 -29.21 3.26
CA MET A 1 -2.61 -28.58 2.09
C MET A 1 -1.12 -28.55 2.37
N LYS A 2 -0.28 -28.96 1.42
CA LYS A 2 1.18 -28.96 1.56
C LYS A 2 1.84 -28.30 0.35
N LEU A 3 2.68 -27.29 0.58
CA LEU A 3 3.50 -26.62 -0.44
C LEU A 3 4.95 -26.61 0.06
N VAL A 4 5.89 -27.11 -0.73
CA VAL A 4 7.32 -27.12 -0.39
C VAL A 4 8.05 -26.15 -1.33
N GLY A 5 8.89 -25.27 -0.78
CA GLY A 5 9.64 -24.31 -1.59
C GLY A 5 8.77 -23.29 -2.34
N LEU A 6 7.62 -22.91 -1.80
CA LEU A 6 6.74 -21.89 -2.39
C LEU A 6 7.49 -20.56 -2.55
N SER A 7 7.56 -20.08 -3.78
CA SER A 7 8.08 -18.76 -4.14
C SER A 7 6.93 -17.78 -4.47
N PRO A 8 7.03 -16.49 -4.12
CA PRO A 8 6.07 -15.48 -4.58
C PRO A 8 6.11 -15.33 -6.11
N TYR A 9 4.97 -15.48 -6.78
CA TYR A 9 4.89 -15.56 -8.25
C TYR A 9 5.36 -14.29 -9.00
N TRP A 10 5.51 -13.16 -8.30
CA TRP A 10 5.92 -11.87 -8.86
C TRP A 10 7.37 -11.48 -8.55
N PHE A 11 8.13 -12.36 -7.90
CA PHE A 11 9.59 -12.22 -7.79
C PHE A 11 10.25 -13.05 -8.88
N ASP A 12 11.29 -12.49 -9.52
CA ASP A 12 12.12 -13.28 -10.43
C ASP A 12 12.96 -14.26 -9.61
N VAL A 13 12.84 -15.55 -9.93
CA VAL A 13 13.61 -16.64 -9.31
C VAL A 13 15.07 -16.58 -9.74
N VAL A 14 15.37 -16.03 -10.93
CA VAL A 14 16.72 -15.86 -11.48
C VAL A 14 17.50 -14.76 -10.74
N GLU A 15 16.81 -13.74 -10.22
CA GLU A 15 17.42 -12.70 -9.38
C GLU A 15 17.81 -13.20 -7.97
N GLY A 16 17.42 -14.42 -7.58
CA GLY A 16 17.85 -15.09 -6.34
C GLY A 16 17.31 -14.49 -5.03
N ASN A 17 16.57 -13.38 -5.09
CA ASN A 17 16.10 -12.62 -3.92
C ASN A 17 14.82 -13.18 -3.26
N ALA A 18 14.18 -14.21 -3.86
CA ALA A 18 12.93 -14.76 -3.38
C ALA A 18 13.11 -15.73 -2.20
N VAL A 19 12.67 -15.34 -1.00
CA VAL A 19 12.66 -16.25 0.15
C VAL A 19 11.54 -17.28 0.03
N GLN A 20 11.92 -18.48 -0.40
CA GLN A 20 11.02 -19.64 -0.47
C GLN A 20 10.51 -20.08 0.91
N ASN A 21 9.29 -20.60 0.96
CA ASN A 21 8.62 -21.04 2.18
C ASN A 21 7.98 -22.43 2.04
N THR A 22 7.96 -23.20 3.12
CA THR A 22 7.24 -24.48 3.20
C THR A 22 6.01 -24.31 4.10
N ILE A 23 4.86 -24.77 3.60
CA ILE A 23 3.55 -24.63 4.24
C ILE A 23 2.96 -26.03 4.36
N GLU A 24 2.73 -26.48 5.59
CA GLU A 24 2.04 -27.73 5.90
C GLU A 24 0.83 -27.39 6.77
N MET A 25 -0.32 -27.21 6.12
CA MET A 25 -1.54 -26.63 6.68
C MET A 25 -2.64 -27.69 6.78
N GLU A 26 -2.94 -28.10 8.01
CA GLU A 26 -3.99 -29.06 8.35
C GLU A 26 -5.20 -28.38 9.04
N SER A 27 -5.04 -27.13 9.46
CA SER A 27 -6.05 -26.31 10.13
C SER A 27 -5.82 -24.81 9.86
N LEU A 28 -6.60 -23.94 10.51
CA LEU A 28 -6.45 -22.49 10.46
C LEU A 28 -5.15 -22.03 11.13
N PHE A 29 -4.37 -21.19 10.46
CA PHE A 29 -3.20 -20.55 11.05
C PHE A 29 -3.52 -19.15 11.57
N LEU A 30 -3.09 -18.83 12.79
CA LEU A 30 -3.02 -17.45 13.27
C LEU A 30 -1.59 -16.95 13.09
N LEU A 31 -1.40 -16.07 12.10
CA LEU A 31 -0.09 -15.58 11.66
C LEU A 31 0.23 -14.21 12.29
N THR A 32 1.40 -14.12 12.89
CA THR A 32 2.00 -12.89 13.42
C THR A 32 3.30 -12.54 12.71
N GLY A 33 3.86 -11.37 13.04
CA GLY A 33 5.11 -10.88 12.49
C GLY A 33 5.03 -9.39 12.18
N PRO A 34 6.19 -8.70 12.13
CA PRO A 34 6.23 -7.27 11.96
C PRO A 34 5.69 -6.83 10.59
N ASN A 35 5.45 -5.53 10.46
CA ASN A 35 5.22 -4.91 9.16
C ASN A 35 6.50 -5.05 8.30
N GLY A 36 6.34 -5.24 6.99
CA GLY A 36 7.47 -5.60 6.10
C GLY A 36 7.93 -7.06 6.21
N GLY A 37 7.53 -7.82 7.25
CA GLY A 37 7.93 -9.21 7.47
C GLY A 37 7.39 -10.25 6.47
N GLY A 38 6.63 -9.83 5.45
CA GLY A 38 6.18 -10.72 4.36
C GLY A 38 4.80 -11.38 4.53
N LYS A 39 4.04 -11.06 5.59
CA LYS A 39 2.69 -11.63 5.86
C LYS A 39 1.78 -11.61 4.61
N SER A 40 1.50 -10.43 4.07
CA SER A 40 0.64 -10.24 2.88
C SER A 40 1.19 -10.96 1.64
N SER A 41 2.51 -11.02 1.48
CA SER A 41 3.18 -11.74 0.39
C SER A 41 2.95 -13.24 0.50
N LEU A 42 3.07 -13.82 1.70
CA LEU A 42 2.80 -15.23 1.94
C LEU A 42 1.33 -15.57 1.63
N LEU A 43 0.37 -14.79 2.13
CA LEU A 43 -1.06 -15.00 1.86
C LEU A 43 -1.37 -14.97 0.36
N ARG A 44 -0.87 -13.97 -0.38
CA ARG A 44 -1.05 -13.89 -1.84
C ARG A 44 -0.38 -15.04 -2.59
N SER A 45 0.79 -15.49 -2.14
CA SER A 45 1.50 -16.62 -2.75
C SER A 45 0.73 -17.94 -2.57
N ILE A 46 0.17 -18.18 -1.39
CA ILE A 46 -0.69 -19.34 -1.11
C ILE A 46 -1.98 -19.27 -1.92
N CYS A 47 -2.61 -18.10 -2.02
CA CYS A 47 -3.81 -17.88 -2.83
C CYS A 47 -3.56 -18.21 -4.32
N ALA A 48 -2.48 -17.64 -4.89
CA ALA A 48 -2.09 -17.90 -6.28
C ALA A 48 -1.75 -19.37 -6.52
N ALA A 49 -1.01 -20.01 -5.59
CA ALA A 49 -0.70 -21.43 -5.66
C ALA A 49 -1.96 -22.30 -5.67
N ALA A 50 -2.92 -22.02 -4.77
CA ALA A 50 -4.19 -22.74 -4.71
C ALA A 50 -5.03 -22.57 -5.99
N LEU A 51 -5.13 -21.35 -6.51
CA LEU A 51 -5.83 -21.06 -7.77
C LEU A 51 -5.20 -21.78 -8.96
N LEU A 52 -3.86 -21.71 -9.12
CA LEU A 52 -3.13 -22.39 -10.19
C LEU A 52 -3.33 -23.90 -10.11
N GLY A 53 -3.20 -24.49 -8.92
CA GLY A 53 -3.37 -25.93 -8.70
C GLY A 53 -4.78 -26.44 -9.02
N ILE A 54 -5.82 -25.71 -8.60
CA ILE A 54 -7.22 -26.07 -8.91
C ILE A 54 -7.50 -25.97 -10.43
N CYS A 55 -6.91 -24.98 -11.10
CA CYS A 55 -7.02 -24.83 -12.55
C CYS A 55 -6.15 -25.81 -13.35
N GLY A 56 -5.40 -26.71 -12.69
CA GLY A 56 -4.53 -27.70 -13.35
C GLY A 56 -3.22 -27.13 -13.91
N PHE A 57 -2.82 -25.93 -13.50
CA PHE A 57 -1.54 -25.31 -13.90
C PHE A 57 -0.39 -25.70 -12.96
N MET A 58 0.84 -25.50 -13.44
CA MET A 58 2.03 -25.55 -12.60
C MET A 58 1.96 -24.47 -11.51
N VAL A 59 2.42 -24.83 -10.31
CA VAL A 59 2.43 -24.00 -9.11
C VAL A 59 3.87 -23.51 -8.86
N PRO A 60 4.11 -22.27 -8.40
CA PRO A 60 5.45 -21.75 -8.10
C PRO A 60 6.02 -22.33 -6.79
N ALA A 61 6.17 -23.66 -6.73
CA ALA A 61 6.67 -24.43 -5.59
C ALA A 61 7.44 -25.65 -6.10
N GLU A 62 8.38 -26.17 -5.31
CA GLU A 62 9.12 -27.41 -5.63
C GLU A 62 8.22 -28.64 -5.64
N SER A 63 7.24 -28.67 -4.73
CA SER A 63 6.13 -29.63 -4.78
C SER A 63 4.87 -29.07 -4.13
N ALA A 64 3.71 -29.52 -4.59
CA ALA A 64 2.41 -29.05 -4.14
C ALA A 64 1.37 -30.18 -4.03
N LEU A 65 0.71 -30.27 -2.89
CA LEU A 65 -0.48 -31.07 -2.61
C LEU A 65 -1.60 -30.13 -2.16
N ILE A 66 -2.45 -29.77 -3.11
CA ILE A 66 -3.52 -28.78 -2.95
C ILE A 66 -4.86 -29.52 -2.89
N PRO A 67 -5.63 -29.42 -1.78
CA PRO A 67 -6.98 -29.96 -1.72
C PRO A 67 -7.90 -29.29 -2.74
N HIS A 68 -8.93 -29.99 -3.20
CA HIS A 68 -10.00 -29.36 -3.97
C HIS A 68 -10.85 -28.48 -3.04
N PHE A 69 -10.52 -27.20 -2.96
CA PHE A 69 -11.34 -26.22 -2.26
C PHE A 69 -12.67 -25.98 -3.00
N ASP A 70 -13.74 -25.69 -2.26
CA ASP A 70 -15.01 -25.24 -2.85
C ASP A 70 -15.05 -23.71 -3.05
N SER A 71 -14.26 -22.99 -2.26
CA SER A 71 -14.04 -21.57 -2.38
C SER A 71 -12.64 -21.16 -1.90
N ILE A 72 -12.11 -20.10 -2.50
CA ILE A 72 -10.92 -19.39 -2.01
C ILE A 72 -11.34 -17.97 -1.68
N MET A 73 -11.18 -17.59 -0.42
CA MET A 73 -11.59 -16.28 0.11
C MET A 73 -10.34 -15.50 0.52
N LEU A 74 -10.07 -14.40 -0.18
CA LEU A 74 -8.95 -13.51 0.11
C LEU A 74 -9.48 -12.14 0.54
N HIS A 75 -9.27 -11.77 1.80
CA HIS A 75 -9.45 -10.40 2.27
C HIS A 75 -8.09 -9.77 2.53
N MET A 76 -7.75 -8.78 1.71
CA MET A 76 -6.64 -7.86 1.92
C MET A 76 -7.23 -6.52 2.39
N LYS A 77 -6.43 -5.69 3.06
CA LYS A 77 -6.79 -4.34 3.53
C LYS A 77 -7.75 -3.59 2.60
N SER A 78 -9.01 -3.47 3.03
CA SER A 78 -10.00 -2.62 2.37
C SER A 78 -9.59 -1.14 2.50
N PHE A 79 -9.76 -0.39 1.42
CA PHE A 79 -9.64 1.07 1.44
C PHE A 79 -11.02 1.69 1.70
N ASP A 80 -11.06 2.94 2.16
CA ASP A 80 -12.33 3.66 2.29
C ASP A 80 -13.05 3.72 0.92
N SER A 81 -14.39 3.65 0.93
CA SER A 81 -15.22 4.03 -0.23
C SER A 81 -16.04 5.28 0.10
N PRO A 82 -15.45 6.49 -0.03
CA PRO A 82 -16.21 7.74 0.11
C PRO A 82 -17.34 7.86 -0.91
N ALA A 83 -17.22 7.18 -2.06
CA ALA A 83 -18.26 7.13 -3.09
C ALA A 83 -19.54 6.42 -2.64
N ASP A 84 -19.43 5.44 -1.74
CA ASP A 84 -20.57 4.70 -1.16
C ASP A 84 -21.04 5.26 0.19
N GLY A 85 -20.37 6.32 0.71
CA GLY A 85 -20.63 6.85 2.06
C GLY A 85 -20.27 5.89 3.20
N LYS A 86 -19.40 4.90 2.95
CA LYS A 86 -18.98 3.88 3.92
C LYS A 86 -17.55 4.09 4.40
N SER A 87 -17.31 3.90 5.69
CA SER A 87 -15.95 3.81 6.21
C SER A 87 -15.27 2.51 5.78
N SER A 88 -13.94 2.51 5.70
CA SER A 88 -13.11 1.31 5.53
C SER A 88 -13.52 0.20 6.50
N PHE A 89 -13.75 0.50 7.78
CA PHE A 89 -14.22 -0.48 8.76
C PHE A 89 -15.62 -1.05 8.41
N GLN A 90 -16.54 -0.25 7.89
CA GLN A 90 -17.85 -0.75 7.46
C GLN A 90 -17.76 -1.64 6.21
N VAL A 91 -16.85 -1.31 5.28
CA VAL A 91 -16.54 -2.16 4.11
C VAL A 91 -15.91 -3.48 4.57
N GLU A 92 -14.89 -3.42 5.41
CA GLU A 92 -14.21 -4.56 6.03
C GLU A 92 -15.21 -5.49 6.75
N MET A 93 -16.11 -4.96 7.60
CA MET A 93 -17.13 -5.77 8.27
C MET A 93 -18.16 -6.37 7.30
N SER A 94 -18.45 -5.72 6.17
CA SER A 94 -19.29 -6.29 5.12
C SER A 94 -18.61 -7.44 4.38
N GLU A 95 -17.29 -7.36 4.18
CA GLU A 95 -16.48 -8.43 3.60
C GLU A 95 -16.32 -9.60 4.58
N MET A 96 -16.03 -9.34 5.86
CA MET A 96 -15.99 -10.34 6.93
C MET A 96 -17.32 -11.09 7.04
N ARG A 97 -18.47 -10.39 6.97
CA ARG A 97 -19.80 -11.02 6.94
C ARG A 97 -19.97 -11.95 5.73
N SER A 98 -19.41 -11.59 4.58
CA SER A 98 -19.46 -12.43 3.37
C SER A 98 -18.64 -13.72 3.55
N ILE A 99 -17.47 -13.62 4.18
CA ILE A 99 -16.60 -14.77 4.48
C ILE A 99 -17.28 -15.70 5.50
N VAL A 100 -17.62 -15.17 6.69
CA VAL A 100 -18.18 -15.96 7.80
C VAL A 100 -19.50 -16.64 7.43
N ASN A 101 -20.32 -16.03 6.56
CA ASN A 101 -21.59 -16.64 6.13
C ASN A 101 -21.48 -17.65 4.98
N ARG A 102 -20.29 -17.82 4.37
CA ARG A 102 -20.09 -18.69 3.19
C ARG A 102 -19.00 -19.75 3.37
N VAL A 103 -18.16 -19.61 4.39
CA VAL A 103 -17.05 -20.54 4.66
C VAL A 103 -17.57 -21.94 4.98
N THR A 104 -16.85 -22.94 4.48
CA THR A 104 -17.06 -24.37 4.75
C THR A 104 -15.76 -25.00 5.23
N GLU A 105 -15.81 -26.25 5.73
CA GLU A 105 -14.60 -27.05 6.02
C GLU A 105 -13.69 -27.22 4.77
N ARG A 106 -14.25 -27.08 3.56
CA ARG A 106 -13.55 -27.19 2.27
C ARG A 106 -13.15 -25.85 1.68
N SER A 107 -13.25 -24.75 2.43
CA SER A 107 -12.82 -23.43 1.99
C SER A 107 -11.36 -23.13 2.34
N LEU A 108 -10.69 -22.29 1.54
CA LEU A 108 -9.40 -21.68 1.87
C LEU A 108 -9.60 -20.21 2.22
N VAL A 109 -9.38 -19.84 3.48
CA VAL A 109 -9.64 -18.49 4.01
C VAL A 109 -8.33 -17.76 4.32
N LEU A 110 -8.08 -16.63 3.65
CA LEU A 110 -6.83 -15.87 3.73
C LEU A 110 -7.15 -14.41 4.05
N ILE A 111 -6.89 -13.99 5.29
CA ILE A 111 -7.30 -12.68 5.81
C ILE A 111 -6.08 -11.92 6.35
N ASP A 112 -5.84 -10.70 5.89
CA ASP A 112 -4.66 -9.89 6.27
C ASP A 112 -5.02 -8.66 7.12
N GLU A 113 -4.64 -8.70 8.42
CA GLU A 113 -4.75 -7.63 9.41
C GLU A 113 -6.19 -7.12 9.69
N ILE A 114 -7.04 -8.03 10.20
CA ILE A 114 -8.43 -7.75 10.62
C ILE A 114 -8.53 -6.60 11.66
N CYS A 115 -9.59 -5.81 11.51
CA CYS A 115 -10.05 -4.75 12.40
C CYS A 115 -9.05 -3.60 12.63
N ARG A 116 -8.21 -3.30 11.63
CA ARG A 116 -7.27 -2.16 11.72
C ARG A 116 -7.96 -0.78 11.73
N GLY A 117 -9.19 -0.69 11.21
CA GLY A 117 -9.93 0.58 11.06
C GLY A 117 -10.74 1.04 12.28
N THR A 118 -10.57 0.43 13.45
CA THR A 118 -11.40 0.68 14.65
C THR A 118 -10.58 0.74 15.94
N GLU A 119 -11.26 0.96 17.07
CA GLU A 119 -10.67 0.94 18.41
C GLU A 119 -10.03 -0.42 18.71
N THR A 120 -8.74 -0.44 19.05
CA THR A 120 -7.92 -1.66 19.21
C THR A 120 -8.57 -2.72 20.11
N ALA A 121 -9.16 -2.33 21.24
CA ALA A 121 -9.82 -3.26 22.17
C ALA A 121 -11.02 -3.97 21.52
N LYS A 122 -11.94 -3.20 20.90
CA LYS A 122 -13.11 -3.75 20.20
C LYS A 122 -12.70 -4.56 18.96
N GLY A 123 -11.72 -4.08 18.21
CA GLY A 123 -11.16 -4.78 17.06
C GLY A 123 -10.56 -6.14 17.44
N THR A 124 -9.86 -6.20 18.58
CA THR A 124 -9.30 -7.45 19.10
C THR A 124 -10.39 -8.46 19.46
N CYS A 125 -11.46 -8.03 20.12
CA CYS A 125 -12.59 -8.91 20.44
C CYS A 125 -13.31 -9.40 19.18
N ILE A 126 -13.58 -8.51 18.21
CA ILE A 126 -14.24 -8.88 16.94
C ILE A 126 -13.37 -9.87 16.14
N ALA A 127 -12.07 -9.59 16.01
CA ALA A 127 -11.14 -10.49 15.32
C ALA A 127 -11.06 -11.86 16.02
N GLY A 128 -11.02 -11.89 17.36
CA GLY A 128 -11.06 -13.12 18.16
C GLY A 128 -12.32 -13.96 17.87
N SER A 129 -13.50 -13.35 17.90
CA SER A 129 -14.76 -14.03 17.60
C SER A 129 -14.87 -14.55 16.16
N ILE A 130 -14.31 -13.82 15.18
CA ILE A 130 -14.22 -14.29 13.79
C ILE A 130 -13.30 -15.50 13.69
N ILE A 131 -12.15 -15.47 14.38
CA ILE A 131 -11.19 -16.57 14.40
C ILE A 131 -11.76 -17.82 15.07
N GLU A 132 -12.50 -17.69 16.17
CA GLU A 132 -13.26 -18.80 16.78
C GLU A 132 -14.28 -19.41 15.80
N ALA A 133 -15.02 -18.57 15.08
CA ALA A 133 -16.01 -19.04 14.11
C ALA A 133 -15.37 -19.83 12.96
N LEU A 134 -14.21 -19.36 12.45
CA LEU A 134 -13.45 -20.05 11.40
C LEU A 134 -12.86 -21.38 11.89
N ASP A 135 -12.29 -21.43 13.10
CA ASP A 135 -11.76 -22.66 13.69
C ASP A 135 -12.87 -23.70 13.94
N LYS A 136 -14.07 -23.26 14.35
CA LYS A 136 -15.25 -24.11 14.54
C LYS A 136 -15.81 -24.69 13.24
N VAL A 137 -15.60 -24.01 12.11
CA VAL A 137 -15.93 -24.53 10.77
C VAL A 137 -14.87 -25.52 10.26
N GLY A 138 -13.64 -25.46 10.78
CA GLY A 138 -12.55 -26.35 10.38
C GLY A 138 -11.98 -26.06 8.99
N CYS A 139 -12.16 -24.83 8.46
CA CYS A 139 -11.59 -24.42 7.18
C CYS A 139 -10.05 -24.35 7.24
N LEU A 140 -9.39 -24.55 6.10
CA LEU A 140 -7.96 -24.24 5.97
C LEU A 140 -7.76 -22.75 5.74
N GLY A 141 -6.68 -22.17 6.25
CA GLY A 141 -6.46 -20.74 6.05
C GLY A 141 -5.33 -20.11 6.84
N ILE A 142 -5.16 -18.81 6.63
CA ILE A 142 -4.33 -17.94 7.45
C ILE A 142 -5.10 -16.67 7.80
N VAL A 143 -5.21 -16.36 9.08
CA VAL A 143 -5.56 -15.04 9.57
C VAL A 143 -4.30 -14.35 10.07
N SER A 144 -3.89 -13.28 9.40
CA SER A 144 -2.77 -12.41 9.77
C SER A 144 -3.26 -11.34 10.75
N THR A 145 -2.51 -11.08 11.82
CA THR A 145 -2.87 -10.08 12.83
C THR A 145 -1.67 -9.31 13.38
N HIS A 146 -1.92 -8.05 13.78
CA HIS A 146 -1.05 -7.21 14.60
C HIS A 146 -1.65 -6.96 16.01
N LEU A 147 -2.84 -7.51 16.29
CA LEU A 147 -3.58 -7.32 17.53
C LEU A 147 -3.12 -8.34 18.58
N HIS A 148 -1.95 -8.11 19.19
CA HIS A 148 -1.37 -9.04 20.18
C HIS A 148 -2.26 -9.30 21.41
N GLY A 149 -3.22 -8.41 21.70
CA GLY A 149 -4.23 -8.65 22.74
C GLY A 149 -5.09 -9.90 22.52
N ILE A 150 -5.14 -10.42 21.27
CA ILE A 150 -5.92 -11.63 20.94
C ILE A 150 -5.44 -12.87 21.71
N PHE A 151 -4.15 -12.93 22.06
CA PHE A 151 -3.57 -14.02 22.84
C PHE A 151 -3.95 -14.00 24.32
N ASN A 152 -4.58 -12.91 24.78
CA ASN A 152 -5.08 -12.75 26.15
C ASN A 152 -6.60 -12.97 26.23
N LEU A 153 -7.28 -13.20 25.10
CA LEU A 153 -8.72 -13.49 25.07
C LEU A 153 -8.97 -14.98 25.39
N PRO A 154 -10.04 -15.32 26.14
CA PRO A 154 -10.40 -16.70 26.44
C PRO A 154 -11.15 -17.35 25.26
N LEU A 155 -10.46 -17.53 24.12
CA LEU A 155 -11.06 -18.07 22.91
C LEU A 155 -11.26 -19.60 23.00
N ASP A 156 -12.45 -20.08 22.63
CA ASP A 156 -12.78 -21.50 22.48
C ASP A 156 -12.32 -21.99 21.08
N THR A 157 -11.01 -22.14 20.95
CA THR A 157 -10.32 -22.63 19.75
C THR A 157 -9.59 -23.94 20.04
N LYS A 158 -9.68 -24.90 19.12
CA LYS A 158 -9.18 -26.27 19.30
C LYS A 158 -8.09 -26.66 18.30
N ASN A 159 -8.14 -26.13 17.07
CA ASN A 159 -7.25 -26.59 15.99
C ASN A 159 -6.27 -25.51 15.50
N ILE A 160 -6.36 -24.28 15.99
CA ILE A 160 -5.50 -23.17 15.54
C ILE A 160 -4.02 -23.46 15.78
N VAL A 161 -3.24 -23.32 14.72
CA VAL A 161 -1.77 -23.36 14.80
C VAL A 161 -1.20 -21.95 14.74
N TYR A 162 -0.45 -21.56 15.76
CA TYR A 162 0.25 -20.29 15.78
C TYR A 162 1.48 -20.32 14.87
N LYS A 163 1.55 -19.34 13.96
CA LYS A 163 2.67 -19.12 13.06
C LYS A 163 3.19 -17.68 13.17
N ALA A 164 4.45 -17.50 12.81
CA ALA A 164 5.08 -16.19 12.75
C ALA A 164 5.91 -16.05 11.46
N MET A 165 6.04 -14.82 10.97
CA MET A 165 7.14 -14.46 10.08
C MET A 165 8.38 -14.21 10.93
N GLY A 166 9.44 -14.97 10.70
CA GLY A 166 10.64 -14.97 11.52
C GLY A 166 11.46 -13.68 11.38
N THR A 167 12.12 -13.32 12.47
CA THR A 167 13.01 -12.18 12.62
C THR A 167 14.35 -12.63 13.21
N VAL A 168 15.39 -11.83 13.01
CA VAL A 168 16.71 -12.01 13.63
C VAL A 168 17.23 -10.67 14.15
N SER A 169 17.94 -10.70 15.27
CA SER A 169 18.70 -9.52 15.74
C SER A 169 20.06 -9.49 15.06
N ALA A 170 20.35 -8.42 14.33
CA ALA A 170 21.63 -8.16 13.69
C ALA A 170 22.06 -6.71 14.00
N GLU A 171 23.29 -6.55 14.51
CA GLU A 171 23.84 -5.22 14.87
C GLU A 171 22.94 -4.38 15.81
N GLY A 172 22.20 -5.05 16.70
CA GLY A 172 21.25 -4.40 17.61
C GLY A 172 19.95 -3.95 16.95
N ARG A 173 19.66 -4.38 15.72
CA ARG A 173 18.43 -4.11 14.98
C ARG A 173 17.68 -5.40 14.69
N THR A 174 16.37 -5.35 14.74
CA THR A 174 15.52 -6.47 14.32
C THR A 174 15.41 -6.46 12.79
N VAL A 175 15.65 -7.59 12.14
CA VAL A 175 15.62 -7.74 10.68
C VAL A 175 14.65 -8.89 10.31
N PRO A 176 13.71 -8.69 9.36
CA PRO A 176 12.82 -9.75 8.92
C PRO A 176 13.58 -10.78 8.08
N THR A 177 13.32 -12.07 8.34
CA THR A 177 13.87 -13.19 7.54
C THR A 177 12.98 -13.58 6.36
N TRP A 178 11.73 -13.13 6.37
CA TRP A 178 10.65 -13.54 5.45
C TRP A 178 10.35 -15.06 5.43
N LYS A 179 10.86 -15.82 6.41
CA LYS A 179 10.54 -17.24 6.62
C LYS A 179 9.33 -17.41 7.53
N LEU A 180 8.42 -18.32 7.17
CA LEU A 180 7.33 -18.80 8.00
C LEU A 180 7.91 -19.78 9.04
N ILE A 181 7.70 -19.48 10.31
CA ILE A 181 8.11 -20.30 11.45
C ILE A 181 6.91 -20.61 12.36
N SER A 182 7.04 -21.62 13.23
CA SER A 182 6.04 -21.92 14.27
C SER A 182 6.18 -20.97 15.45
N GLY A 183 5.07 -20.66 16.12
CA GLY A 183 5.04 -19.80 17.31
C GLY A 183 4.41 -18.43 17.05
N ILE A 184 4.69 -17.47 17.94
CA ILE A 184 4.11 -16.11 17.93
C ILE A 184 5.25 -15.10 17.92
N CYS A 185 5.25 -14.17 16.99
CA CYS A 185 6.12 -13.00 17.01
C CYS A 185 5.39 -11.83 17.68
N ARG A 186 6.06 -11.17 18.64
CA ARG A 186 5.60 -9.94 19.32
C ARG A 186 6.46 -8.72 18.98
N GLU A 187 7.42 -8.87 18.08
CA GLU A 187 8.32 -7.80 17.66
C GLU A 187 7.64 -6.87 16.65
N SER A 188 7.98 -5.58 16.74
CA SER A 188 7.48 -4.54 15.85
C SER A 188 8.66 -3.80 15.26
N LEU A 189 8.69 -3.69 13.92
CA LEU A 189 9.71 -2.94 13.17
C LEU A 189 9.29 -1.47 12.96
N ALA A 190 8.36 -0.94 13.75
CA ALA A 190 7.73 0.35 13.46
C ALA A 190 8.73 1.52 13.59
N PHE A 191 9.59 1.51 14.61
CA PHE A 191 10.58 2.56 14.83
C PHE A 191 11.76 2.44 13.86
N GLU A 192 12.24 1.23 13.60
CA GLU A 192 13.27 0.95 12.60
C GLU A 192 12.79 1.35 11.18
N THR A 193 11.52 1.07 10.85
CA THR A 193 10.93 1.51 9.58
C THR A 193 10.92 3.04 9.51
N ALA A 194 10.39 3.73 10.53
CA ALA A 194 10.34 5.19 10.53
C ALA A 194 11.75 5.83 10.43
N LYS A 195 12.76 5.24 11.09
CA LYS A 195 14.16 5.64 11.00
C LYS A 195 14.75 5.42 9.60
N ASN A 196 14.44 4.30 8.95
CA ASN A 196 14.86 4.02 7.57
C ASN A 196 14.20 4.96 6.54
N GLU A 197 12.96 5.40 6.79
CA GLU A 197 12.27 6.45 6.02
C GLU A 197 12.80 7.88 6.32
N GLY A 198 13.87 8.02 7.09
CA GLY A 198 14.55 9.29 7.35
C GLY A 198 13.91 10.19 8.41
N ILE A 199 12.99 9.68 9.24
CA ILE A 199 12.48 10.41 10.40
C ILE A 199 13.63 10.69 11.37
N SER A 200 13.73 11.94 11.84
CA SER A 200 14.79 12.39 12.75
C SER A 200 14.91 11.53 14.00
N GLU A 201 16.14 11.16 14.35
CA GLU A 201 16.48 10.35 15.54
C GLU A 201 15.86 10.93 16.82
N ALA A 202 15.79 12.25 16.96
CA ALA A 202 15.18 12.90 18.12
C ALA A 202 13.65 12.67 18.23
N ILE A 203 12.96 12.46 17.10
CA ILE A 203 11.55 12.10 17.06
C ILE A 203 11.37 10.61 17.39
N ILE A 204 12.24 9.74 16.85
CA ILE A 204 12.23 8.31 17.15
C ILE A 204 12.49 8.06 18.63
N GLN A 205 13.55 8.65 19.20
CA GLN A 205 13.87 8.53 20.62
C GLN A 205 12.70 8.98 21.50
N ARG A 206 12.04 10.10 21.12
CA ARG A 206 10.89 10.59 21.86
C ARG A 206 9.68 9.66 21.76
N ALA A 207 9.49 8.97 20.64
CA ALA A 207 8.44 7.98 20.45
C ALA A 207 8.71 6.70 21.27
N GLU A 208 9.96 6.26 21.36
CA GLU A 208 10.40 5.18 22.24
C GLU A 208 10.15 5.51 23.72
N ASP A 209 10.53 6.71 24.18
CA ASP A 209 10.27 7.16 25.56
C ASP A 209 8.78 7.10 25.91
N LEU A 210 7.92 7.57 24.99
CA LEU A 210 6.46 7.57 25.14
C LEU A 210 5.86 6.16 25.14
N TYR A 211 6.43 5.26 24.34
CA TYR A 211 6.02 3.86 24.31
C TYR A 211 6.38 3.17 25.63
N LEU A 212 7.62 3.34 26.11
CA LEU A 212 8.08 2.81 27.39
C LEU A 212 7.25 3.36 28.56
N SER A 213 6.95 4.66 28.60
CA SER A 213 6.18 5.26 29.69
C SER A 213 4.75 4.72 29.80
N ASN A 214 4.12 4.39 28.67
CA ASN A 214 2.72 3.98 28.62
C ASN A 214 2.53 2.46 28.68
N TYR A 215 3.40 1.67 28.05
CA TYR A 215 3.18 0.23 27.84
C TYR A 215 4.12 -0.69 28.63
N ALA A 216 5.26 -0.22 29.14
CA ALA A 216 6.18 -1.08 29.90
C ALA A 216 5.60 -1.61 31.22
N LYS A 217 4.51 -1.02 31.73
CA LYS A 217 3.82 -1.46 32.96
C LYS A 217 2.88 -2.65 32.75
N GLU A 218 2.46 -2.94 31.52
CA GLU A 218 1.56 -4.07 31.22
C GLU A 218 2.31 -5.42 31.13
N GLY A 219 3.64 -5.40 31.10
CA GLY A 219 4.49 -6.59 30.98
C GLY A 219 4.88 -7.29 32.30
N ILE A 220 4.55 -6.74 33.47
CA ILE A 220 5.04 -7.23 34.77
C ILE A 220 3.88 -7.59 35.73
N SER A 221 3.09 -8.60 35.34
CA SER A 221 2.20 -9.35 36.26
C SER A 221 2.57 -10.84 36.33
N GLY A 222 3.86 -11.15 36.20
CA GLY A 222 4.44 -12.45 36.48
C GLY A 222 5.74 -12.27 37.25
N LYS A 223 5.81 -12.78 38.48
CA LYS A 223 7.05 -12.77 39.26
C LYS A 223 8.02 -13.80 38.68
N GLU A 224 9.19 -13.36 38.25
CA GLU A 224 10.45 -13.80 38.86
C GLU A 224 11.59 -12.83 38.52
N THR A 225 12.49 -12.64 39.48
CA THR A 225 13.56 -11.63 39.44
C THR A 225 14.87 -12.24 38.97
N THR A 226 15.50 -11.68 37.93
CA THR A 226 16.96 -11.54 37.86
C THR A 226 17.38 -10.50 36.81
N ASP A 227 18.14 -9.50 37.28
CA ASP A 227 19.09 -8.61 36.61
C ASP A 227 19.06 -8.40 35.09
N LEU A 228 18.81 -7.15 34.69
CA LEU A 228 19.29 -6.58 33.42
C LEU A 228 19.69 -5.11 33.61
N ASN A 229 20.99 -4.89 33.82
CA ASN A 229 21.58 -3.56 33.93
C ASN A 229 21.61 -2.87 32.57
N PHE A 230 20.85 -1.78 32.42
CA PHE A 230 20.82 -0.97 31.21
C PHE A 230 21.95 0.08 31.23
N PHE A 231 23.05 -0.16 30.52
CA PHE A 231 24.16 0.79 30.39
C PHE A 231 23.90 1.80 29.26
N VAL A 232 23.60 3.06 29.62
CA VAL A 232 23.57 4.19 28.68
C VAL A 232 24.90 4.96 28.77
N SER A 233 25.71 4.86 27.72
CA SER A 233 27.00 5.54 27.63
C SER A 233 26.88 6.92 26.99
N TYR A 234 26.60 7.95 27.79
CA TYR A 234 26.72 9.36 27.36
C TYR A 234 28.20 9.79 27.37
N HIS A 235 28.70 10.35 26.26
CA HIS A 235 30.00 11.01 26.19
C HIS A 235 29.85 12.51 25.86
N PRO A 236 30.28 13.42 26.75
CA PRO A 236 30.43 14.84 26.45
C PRO A 236 31.89 15.17 26.07
N SER A 237 32.09 16.13 25.17
CA SER A 237 33.40 16.75 24.93
C SER A 237 33.28 18.24 24.58
N LEU A 238 34.07 19.07 25.26
CA LEU A 238 34.06 20.53 25.22
C LEU A 238 35.13 21.13 24.29
N ASN A 239 34.80 22.30 23.72
CA ASN A 239 35.65 23.45 23.35
C ASN A 239 37.04 23.27 22.70
N GLY A 240 37.25 24.01 21.59
CA GLY A 240 38.57 24.43 21.11
C GLY A 240 38.47 25.62 20.15
N ASN A 241 38.96 26.80 20.53
CA ASN A 241 39.03 28.00 19.68
C ASN A 241 40.18 27.89 18.65
N GLY A 242 39.98 28.43 17.44
CA GLY A 242 41.05 28.54 16.44
C GLY A 242 40.74 29.59 15.35
N THR A 243 41.44 30.72 15.38
CA THR A 243 41.31 31.80 14.39
C THR A 243 42.11 31.50 13.10
N GLY A 244 41.48 31.64 11.93
CA GLY A 244 42.12 31.58 10.62
C GLY A 244 41.48 32.56 9.63
N LYS A 245 42.28 33.20 8.78
CA LYS A 245 41.91 34.38 7.97
C LYS A 245 42.48 34.22 6.56
N PHE A 246 41.86 34.86 5.56
CA PHE A 246 42.33 35.01 4.15
C PHE A 246 42.23 33.75 3.24
N ASN A 247 41.99 33.83 1.91
CA ASN A 247 41.41 34.88 1.02
C ASN A 247 41.20 34.27 -0.40
N LEU A 248 40.64 35.07 -1.34
CA LEU A 248 40.79 34.95 -2.81
C LEU A 248 40.05 33.77 -3.52
N LYS A 249 39.46 33.90 -4.72
CA LYS A 249 39.37 35.03 -5.68
C LYS A 249 37.94 35.21 -6.21
N SER A 250 37.53 36.47 -6.36
CA SER A 250 36.52 36.87 -7.32
C SER A 250 37.11 36.95 -8.74
N ASN A 251 36.27 36.72 -9.75
CA ASN A 251 36.40 37.32 -11.08
C ASN A 251 34.98 37.63 -11.57
N GLY A 252 34.68 38.91 -11.82
CA GLY A 252 33.56 39.27 -12.70
C GLY A 252 33.95 39.03 -14.17
N VAL A 253 33.22 39.49 -15.18
CA VAL A 253 32.15 40.49 -15.24
C VAL A 253 31.30 40.15 -16.48
N MET A 254 29.99 40.43 -16.47
CA MET A 254 29.32 41.40 -17.38
C MET A 254 27.86 41.05 -17.71
N ILE A 255 26.98 42.02 -17.47
CA ILE A 255 25.59 42.03 -17.92
C ILE A 255 25.54 42.40 -19.41
N LYS A 256 24.66 41.74 -20.18
CA LYS A 256 24.13 42.29 -21.44
C LYS A 256 22.62 42.07 -21.51
N ALA A 257 21.92 43.12 -21.95
CA ALA A 257 20.47 43.19 -22.02
C ALA A 257 19.89 42.55 -23.31
N ASP A 258 18.57 42.48 -23.34
CA ASP A 258 17.69 41.81 -24.32
C ASP A 258 18.04 41.96 -25.80
N GLN A 259 17.66 40.92 -26.58
CA GLN A 259 16.75 41.09 -27.73
C GLN A 259 16.09 39.74 -28.14
N PRO A 260 14.95 39.74 -28.84
CA PRO A 260 13.97 38.64 -28.80
C PRO A 260 14.31 37.48 -29.75
N LYS A 261 13.86 36.28 -29.37
CA LYS A 261 13.90 35.07 -30.23
C LYS A 261 12.52 34.49 -30.41
N THR A 262 11.88 34.94 -31.49
CA THR A 262 10.93 34.22 -32.36
C THR A 262 10.40 32.87 -31.87
N GLU A 263 9.09 32.82 -31.58
CA GLU A 263 8.35 31.59 -31.34
C GLU A 263 8.39 30.65 -32.55
N THR A 264 9.01 29.48 -32.41
CA THR A 264 8.70 28.29 -33.22
C THR A 264 7.87 27.34 -32.38
N THR A 265 6.56 27.60 -32.32
CA THR A 265 5.60 26.84 -31.51
C THR A 265 5.56 25.38 -31.98
N SER A 266 6.27 24.49 -31.30
CA SER A 266 6.32 23.07 -31.66
C SER A 266 4.92 22.45 -31.57
N LYS A 267 4.63 21.46 -32.43
CA LYS A 267 3.33 20.75 -32.42
C LYS A 267 3.02 20.18 -31.03
N THR A 268 4.04 19.78 -30.29
CA THR A 268 3.97 19.29 -28.90
C THR A 268 3.52 20.38 -27.92
N GLY A 269 4.02 21.61 -28.03
CA GLY A 269 3.59 22.72 -27.17
C GLY A 269 2.12 23.10 -27.36
N VAL A 270 1.61 23.01 -28.60
CA VAL A 270 0.18 23.22 -28.89
C VAL A 270 -0.68 22.09 -28.28
N LEU A 271 -0.19 20.86 -28.28
CA LEU A 271 -0.87 19.72 -27.67
C LEU A 271 -0.99 19.86 -26.15
N TRP A 272 0.08 20.26 -25.46
CA TRP A 272 0.05 20.51 -24.01
C TRP A 272 -0.88 21.65 -23.62
N LYS A 273 -0.88 22.78 -24.34
CA LYS A 273 -1.84 23.89 -24.09
C LYS A 273 -3.30 23.46 -24.28
N LYS A 274 -3.60 22.59 -25.26
CA LYS A 274 -4.95 22.02 -25.43
C LYS A 274 -5.34 21.09 -24.28
N LEU A 275 -4.41 20.25 -23.82
CA LEU A 275 -4.64 19.34 -22.70
C LEU A 275 -4.85 20.10 -21.39
N GLU A 276 -4.03 21.11 -21.11
CA GLU A 276 -4.16 22.03 -19.98
C GLU A 276 -5.54 22.70 -19.93
N GLY A 277 -6.00 23.24 -21.07
CA GLY A 277 -7.34 23.82 -21.17
C GLY A 277 -8.46 22.81 -20.88
N ALA A 278 -8.33 21.57 -21.37
CA ALA A 278 -9.31 20.51 -21.11
C ALA A 278 -9.31 20.06 -19.63
N ILE A 279 -8.13 19.80 -19.04
CA ILE A 279 -7.99 19.46 -17.62
C ILE A 279 -8.58 20.56 -16.75
N THR A 280 -8.28 21.83 -17.06
CA THR A 280 -8.80 22.98 -16.34
C THR A 280 -10.33 23.02 -16.40
N ALA A 281 -10.92 22.96 -17.59
CA ALA A 281 -12.39 22.97 -17.76
C ALA A 281 -13.08 21.80 -17.04
N ILE A 282 -12.50 20.60 -17.07
CA ILE A 282 -13.03 19.41 -16.40
C ILE A 282 -12.96 19.54 -14.87
N CYS A 283 -11.80 19.95 -14.33
CA CYS A 283 -11.56 19.98 -12.90
C CYS A 283 -12.19 21.20 -12.18
N GLN A 284 -12.35 22.33 -12.87
CA GLN A 284 -12.79 23.61 -12.28
C GLN A 284 -14.14 23.51 -11.57
N LYS A 285 -15.14 22.85 -12.18
CA LYS A 285 -16.46 22.69 -11.56
C LYS A 285 -16.36 21.96 -10.21
N LYS A 286 -15.61 20.85 -10.16
CA LYS A 286 -15.52 19.97 -8.99
C LYS A 286 -14.66 20.57 -7.87
N LEU A 287 -13.64 21.35 -8.21
CA LEU A 287 -12.85 22.11 -7.25
C LEU A 287 -13.66 23.28 -6.65
N ILE A 288 -14.49 23.97 -7.45
CA ILE A 288 -15.41 25.01 -6.94
C ILE A 288 -16.44 24.42 -5.97
N GLU A 289 -16.99 23.23 -6.26
CA GLU A 289 -17.88 22.50 -5.34
C GLU A 289 -17.17 22.20 -4.02
N PHE A 290 -15.95 21.63 -4.06
CA PHE A 290 -15.15 21.34 -2.86
C PHE A 290 -14.80 22.58 -2.00
N HIS A 291 -14.55 23.74 -2.63
CA HIS A 291 -14.25 24.97 -1.89
C HIS A 291 -15.47 25.63 -1.24
N LYS A 292 -16.68 25.42 -1.79
CA LYS A 292 -17.94 25.89 -1.16
C LYS A 292 -18.19 25.17 0.16
N ASP A 293 -17.98 23.86 0.21
CA ASP A 293 -18.16 23.04 1.42
C ASP A 293 -17.17 23.42 2.54
N LYS A 294 -16.08 24.14 2.23
CA LYS A 294 -15.06 24.59 3.20
C LYS A 294 -15.02 26.10 3.43
N ASN A 295 -16.06 26.83 3.02
CA ASN A 295 -16.28 28.25 3.31
C ASN A 295 -15.06 29.15 2.98
N THR A 296 -14.29 28.80 1.94
CA THR A 296 -13.02 29.46 1.60
C THR A 296 -13.23 30.56 0.55
N LEU A 297 -12.93 31.81 0.90
CA LEU A 297 -13.39 33.01 0.19
C LEU A 297 -12.65 33.39 -1.11
N LYS A 298 -11.88 32.47 -1.72
CA LYS A 298 -11.31 32.64 -3.07
C LYS A 298 -11.34 31.32 -3.83
N PRO A 299 -11.79 31.29 -5.10
CA PRO A 299 -11.54 30.14 -5.96
C PRO A 299 -10.04 30.04 -6.20
N ALA A 300 -9.44 28.89 -5.88
CA ALA A 300 -8.07 28.61 -6.27
C ALA A 300 -8.02 28.49 -7.80
N GLU A 301 -7.19 29.30 -8.47
CA GLU A 301 -6.91 29.11 -9.88
C GLU A 301 -6.22 27.75 -10.07
N ILE A 302 -6.68 26.97 -11.05
CA ILE A 302 -6.09 25.68 -11.38
C ILE A 302 -4.76 25.95 -12.07
N GLN A 303 -3.67 25.83 -11.31
CA GLN A 303 -2.33 25.86 -11.88
C GLN A 303 -1.95 24.43 -12.29
N CYS A 304 -2.08 24.13 -13.58
CA CYS A 304 -1.42 22.98 -14.16
C CYS A 304 0.07 23.32 -14.34
N VAL A 305 0.96 22.38 -14.03
CA VAL A 305 2.41 22.57 -14.16
C VAL A 305 2.97 21.45 -15.02
N LEU A 306 3.70 21.84 -16.08
CA LEU A 306 4.44 20.91 -16.93
C LEU A 306 5.79 20.58 -16.27
N ILE A 307 6.16 19.31 -16.31
CA ILE A 307 7.50 18.80 -16.01
C ILE A 307 8.03 18.29 -17.34
N ASP A 308 9.02 18.99 -17.91
CA ASP A 308 9.62 18.60 -19.18
C ASP A 308 10.42 17.28 -19.04
N THR A 309 10.81 16.72 -20.17
CA THR A 309 11.51 15.45 -20.41
C THR A 309 12.66 15.10 -19.47
N ARG A 310 13.28 16.08 -18.78
CA ARG A 310 14.40 15.89 -17.83
C ARG A 310 14.27 16.67 -16.53
N GLU A 311 13.13 17.28 -16.27
CA GLU A 311 12.87 18.02 -15.04
C GLU A 311 12.32 17.09 -13.95
N ASN A 312 12.56 17.43 -12.68
CA ASN A 312 11.88 16.82 -11.53
C ASN A 312 10.75 17.74 -11.06
N PRO A 313 9.73 17.22 -10.36
CA PRO A 313 8.74 18.06 -9.68
C PRO A 313 9.41 19.10 -8.76
N PRO A 314 8.85 20.31 -8.61
CA PRO A 314 9.37 21.29 -7.68
C PRO A 314 9.18 20.83 -6.21
N PRO A 315 10.02 21.25 -5.25
CA PRO A 315 9.93 20.81 -3.85
C PRO A 315 8.58 21.06 -3.16
N SER A 316 7.73 21.93 -3.71
CA SER A 316 6.36 22.17 -3.26
C SER A 316 5.42 20.97 -3.46
N THR A 317 5.83 19.93 -4.17
CA THR A 317 5.04 18.69 -4.37
C THR A 317 5.29 17.61 -3.33
N ILE A 318 6.25 17.80 -2.42
CA ILE A 318 6.62 16.80 -1.40
C ILE A 318 5.46 16.61 -0.41
N GLY A 319 4.99 15.36 -0.27
CA GLY A 319 3.90 14.98 0.64
C GLY A 319 2.52 15.48 0.23
N ALA A 320 2.35 15.95 -1.01
CA ALA A 320 1.12 16.55 -1.50
C ALA A 320 0.42 15.67 -2.54
N SER A 321 -0.87 15.41 -2.33
CA SER A 321 -1.71 14.71 -3.30
C SER A 321 -1.75 15.47 -4.63
N SER A 322 -1.48 14.74 -5.71
CA SER A 322 -1.31 15.25 -7.06
C SER A 322 -2.08 14.38 -8.05
N VAL A 323 -2.67 14.99 -9.09
CA VAL A 323 -3.17 14.28 -10.28
C VAL A 323 -2.28 14.66 -11.45
N TYR A 324 -1.81 13.69 -12.22
CA TYR A 324 -0.88 13.89 -13.32
C TYR A 324 -1.35 13.17 -14.59
N VAL A 325 -0.96 13.72 -15.74
CA VAL A 325 -1.20 13.16 -17.07
C VAL A 325 0.13 13.08 -17.81
N ILE A 326 0.42 11.92 -18.42
CA ILE A 326 1.61 11.69 -19.25
C ILE A 326 1.20 11.35 -20.68
N LEU A 327 2.00 11.82 -21.64
CA LEU A 327 1.95 11.37 -23.03
C LEU A 327 2.90 10.17 -23.18
N ARG A 328 2.41 9.06 -23.73
CA ARG A 328 3.18 7.85 -24.00
C ARG A 328 3.70 7.83 -25.46
N PRO A 329 4.76 7.04 -25.76
CA PRO A 329 5.27 6.85 -27.12
C PRO A 329 4.25 6.34 -28.14
N ASP A 330 3.21 5.63 -27.67
CA ASP A 330 2.09 5.15 -28.49
C ASP A 330 1.08 6.26 -28.88
N GLY A 331 1.35 7.52 -28.53
CA GLY A 331 0.53 8.68 -28.84
C GLY A 331 -0.69 8.85 -27.93
N LYS A 332 -0.88 7.95 -26.95
CA LYS A 332 -1.99 8.00 -26.00
C LYS A 332 -1.55 8.61 -24.68
N PHE A 333 -2.52 9.11 -23.92
CA PHE A 333 -2.31 9.64 -22.60
C PHE A 333 -2.55 8.58 -21.52
N TYR A 334 -2.00 8.81 -20.33
CA TYR A 334 -2.30 8.07 -19.12
C TYR A 334 -2.51 9.07 -17.98
N VAL A 335 -3.59 8.92 -17.22
CA VAL A 335 -3.88 9.71 -16.02
C VAL A 335 -3.53 8.90 -14.78
N GLY A 336 -2.95 9.53 -13.76
CA GLY A 336 -2.80 8.91 -12.45
C GLY A 336 -2.90 9.91 -11.32
N GLN A 337 -3.14 9.43 -10.09
CA GLN A 337 -2.92 10.19 -8.86
C GLN A 337 -1.78 9.61 -8.02
N THR A 338 -1.18 10.45 -7.16
CA THR A 338 -0.09 10.06 -6.26
C THR A 338 0.09 11.07 -5.14
N ASP A 339 0.56 10.64 -3.97
CA ASP A 339 0.98 11.53 -2.86
C ASP A 339 2.51 11.75 -2.82
N ASP A 340 3.23 11.01 -3.67
CA ASP A 340 4.65 11.18 -4.00
C ASP A 340 4.72 11.34 -5.52
N LEU A 341 4.98 12.56 -6.00
CA LEU A 341 5.07 12.85 -7.43
C LEU A 341 6.47 12.57 -7.99
N GLU A 342 7.52 12.72 -7.19
CA GLU A 342 8.90 12.53 -7.63
C GLU A 342 9.21 11.05 -7.90
N GLY A 343 8.93 10.17 -6.94
CA GLY A 343 9.08 8.73 -7.13
C GLY A 343 8.15 8.19 -8.22
N ARG A 344 6.99 8.83 -8.45
CA ARG A 344 6.09 8.48 -9.56
C ARG A 344 6.62 8.88 -10.93
N VAL A 345 7.19 10.08 -11.06
CA VAL A 345 7.87 10.54 -12.28
C VAL A 345 9.06 9.62 -12.59
N HIS A 346 9.89 9.33 -11.59
CA HIS A 346 11.01 8.40 -11.71
C HIS A 346 10.56 7.01 -12.16
N SER A 347 9.58 6.41 -11.48
CA SER A 347 9.05 5.07 -11.77
C SER A 347 8.46 4.93 -13.19
N HIS A 348 7.89 6.01 -13.76
CA HIS A 348 7.42 5.97 -15.14
C HIS A 348 8.56 6.14 -16.14
N ARG A 349 9.56 7.02 -15.88
CA ARG A 349 10.72 7.21 -16.78
C ARG A 349 11.67 6.01 -16.85
N LEU A 350 11.67 5.14 -15.84
CA LEU A 350 12.39 3.86 -15.88
C LEU A 350 11.82 2.86 -16.91
N LYS A 351 10.57 3.03 -17.36
CA LYS A 351 9.93 2.10 -18.30
C LYS A 351 10.47 2.30 -19.72
N GLU A 352 10.43 1.22 -20.50
CA GLU A 352 10.84 1.23 -21.90
C GLU A 352 10.09 2.31 -22.71
N GLY A 353 10.83 3.09 -23.50
CA GLY A 353 10.31 4.22 -24.28
C GLY A 353 9.91 5.47 -23.49
N MET A 354 9.85 5.43 -22.14
CA MET A 354 9.31 6.52 -21.31
C MET A 354 10.38 7.47 -20.74
N ARG A 355 11.66 7.29 -21.06
CA ARG A 355 12.79 8.04 -20.45
C ARG A 355 12.64 9.56 -20.55
N ASP A 356 12.29 10.06 -21.73
CA ASP A 356 12.05 11.48 -22.00
C ASP A 356 10.53 11.80 -21.96
N ALA A 357 9.75 11.14 -21.09
CA ALA A 357 8.33 11.47 -20.91
C ALA A 357 8.14 12.78 -20.13
N ALA A 358 7.28 13.64 -20.66
CA ALA A 358 6.82 14.86 -20.00
C ALA A 358 5.47 14.62 -19.28
N PHE A 359 5.27 15.34 -18.18
CA PHE A 359 4.13 15.19 -17.28
C PHE A 359 3.43 16.54 -17.13
N LEU A 360 2.10 16.57 -17.18
CA LEU A 360 1.31 17.73 -16.79
C LEU A 360 0.55 17.37 -15.51
N TYR A 361 0.78 18.10 -14.41
CA TYR A 361 0.18 17.77 -13.11
C TYR A 361 -0.57 18.95 -12.48
N LEU A 362 -1.46 18.61 -11.56
CA LEU A 362 -2.25 19.50 -10.73
C LEU A 362 -2.15 19.08 -9.26
N MET A 363 -1.81 20.03 -8.40
CA MET A 363 -1.84 19.90 -6.95
C MET A 363 -3.28 19.91 -6.44
N VAL A 364 -3.63 18.98 -5.55
CA VAL A 364 -5.01 18.83 -5.07
C VAL A 364 -5.06 18.61 -3.55
N PRO A 365 -6.00 19.24 -2.83
CA PRO A 365 -6.09 19.13 -1.37
C PRO A 365 -6.61 17.76 -0.91
N GLY A 366 -5.69 16.79 -0.87
CA GLY A 366 -5.87 15.46 -0.28
C GLY A 366 -6.29 14.36 -1.26
N LYS A 367 -5.89 13.13 -0.93
CA LYS A 367 -5.99 11.93 -1.75
C LYS A 367 -7.40 11.60 -2.24
N SER A 368 -8.42 11.85 -1.42
CA SER A 368 -9.82 11.62 -1.79
C SER A 368 -10.23 12.48 -2.99
N LEU A 369 -9.81 13.75 -3.02
CA LEU A 369 -10.07 14.63 -4.16
C LEU A 369 -9.20 14.27 -5.37
N ALA A 370 -7.98 13.81 -5.15
CA ALA A 370 -7.09 13.31 -6.21
C ALA A 370 -7.71 12.12 -6.96
N CYS A 371 -8.14 11.08 -6.26
CA CYS A 371 -8.85 9.93 -6.83
C CYS A 371 -10.14 10.34 -7.57
N GLN A 372 -10.88 11.30 -7.00
CA GLN A 372 -12.10 11.83 -7.59
C GLN A 372 -11.88 12.65 -8.86
N LEU A 373 -10.71 13.26 -9.04
CA LEU A 373 -10.34 14.05 -10.23
C LEU A 373 -9.63 13.18 -11.28
N GLU A 374 -8.79 12.23 -10.86
CA GLU A 374 -8.28 11.14 -11.72
C GLU A 374 -9.43 10.43 -12.43
N THR A 375 -10.41 9.93 -11.67
CA THR A 375 -11.61 9.29 -12.22
C THR A 375 -12.39 10.21 -13.17
N LEU A 376 -12.47 11.51 -12.86
CA LEU A 376 -13.18 12.48 -13.70
C LEU A 376 -12.46 12.70 -15.03
N LEU A 377 -11.13 12.88 -15.00
CA LEU A 377 -10.29 13.05 -16.18
C LEU A 377 -10.29 11.80 -17.07
N ILE A 378 -10.21 10.61 -16.48
CA ILE A 378 -10.30 9.34 -17.23
C ILE A 378 -11.59 9.27 -18.06
N ASN A 379 -12.71 9.67 -17.48
CA ASN A 379 -14.02 9.61 -18.14
C ASN A 379 -14.30 10.79 -19.08
N ARG A 380 -13.57 11.92 -18.98
CA ARG A 380 -13.90 13.17 -19.70
C ARG A 380 -12.85 13.66 -20.69
N LEU A 381 -11.59 13.28 -20.56
CA LEU A 381 -10.58 13.58 -21.58
C LEU A 381 -10.86 12.94 -22.96
N PRO A 382 -11.48 11.74 -23.06
CA PRO A 382 -11.93 11.20 -24.35
C PRO A 382 -12.97 12.08 -25.06
N ASP A 383 -13.92 12.67 -24.32
CA ASP A 383 -14.91 13.63 -24.85
C ASP A 383 -14.23 14.87 -25.50
N HIS A 384 -13.01 15.19 -25.07
CA HIS A 384 -12.20 16.32 -25.55
C HIS A 384 -11.18 15.91 -26.64
N GLY A 385 -11.27 14.68 -27.16
CA GLY A 385 -10.44 14.18 -28.25
C GLY A 385 -9.09 13.56 -27.83
N PHE A 386 -8.85 13.35 -26.53
CA PHE A 386 -7.63 12.72 -26.03
C PHE A 386 -7.81 11.21 -25.86
N GLN A 387 -7.03 10.41 -26.59
CA GLN A 387 -7.03 8.95 -26.40
C GLN A 387 -6.29 8.58 -25.12
N LEU A 388 -6.90 7.74 -24.29
CA LEU A 388 -6.32 7.23 -23.05
C LEU A 388 -5.89 5.76 -23.17
N THR A 389 -4.93 5.37 -22.34
CA THR A 389 -4.54 3.97 -22.12
C THR A 389 -5.24 3.36 -20.91
N ASN A 390 -5.49 4.16 -19.88
CA ASN A 390 -6.24 3.79 -18.69
C ASN A 390 -7.75 4.00 -18.90
N VAL A 391 -8.32 3.31 -19.89
CA VAL A 391 -9.77 3.28 -20.12
C VAL A 391 -10.39 2.27 -19.15
N ALA A 392 -10.81 2.75 -17.97
CA ALA A 392 -11.50 1.93 -16.98
C ALA A 392 -13.02 1.97 -17.19
N ASP A 393 -13.63 0.79 -17.27
CA ASP A 393 -15.04 0.58 -17.62
C ASP A 393 -16.07 1.38 -16.81
N GLY A 394 -16.89 2.16 -17.52
CA GLY A 394 -18.23 2.57 -17.07
C GLY A 394 -19.26 1.41 -16.98
N LYS A 395 -18.80 0.15 -17.00
CA LYS A 395 -19.61 -1.07 -17.00
C LYS A 395 -19.32 -2.06 -15.87
N HIS A 396 -18.36 -1.79 -14.98
CA HIS A 396 -18.16 -2.61 -13.77
C HIS A 396 -19.06 -2.18 -12.60
N ARG A 397 -20.36 -1.99 -12.89
CA ARG A 397 -21.42 -2.20 -11.88
C ARG A 397 -21.82 -3.67 -11.93
N ASN A 398 -21.19 -4.50 -11.10
CA ASN A 398 -21.72 -5.72 -10.47
C ASN A 398 -20.57 -6.60 -9.98
N PHE A 399 -20.32 -6.56 -8.66
CA PHE A 399 -19.69 -7.69 -7.96
C PHE A 399 -20.70 -8.25 -6.95
N GLY A 400 -21.39 -9.31 -7.33
CA GLY A 400 -22.00 -10.26 -6.39
C GLY A 400 -23.37 -9.97 -5.77
N THR A 401 -24.44 -10.07 -6.55
CA THR A 401 -25.66 -10.79 -6.10
C THR A 401 -26.22 -11.63 -7.25
N ALA A 402 -26.52 -12.90 -6.97
CA ALA A 402 -27.31 -13.72 -7.88
C ALA A 402 -28.79 -13.37 -7.75
N ASN A 403 -29.50 -13.31 -8.87
CA ASN A 403 -30.93 -13.61 -8.94
C ASN A 403 -31.21 -14.29 -10.29
N LEU A 404 -32.05 -15.32 -10.24
CA LEU A 404 -32.48 -16.14 -11.37
C LEU A 404 -33.59 -15.45 -12.18
N LEU A 405 -33.92 -16.06 -13.33
CA LEU A 405 -34.99 -15.71 -14.30
C LEU A 405 -34.62 -14.49 -15.18
N SER A 406 -34.68 -14.52 -16.51
CA SER A 406 -34.81 -15.61 -17.52
C SER A 406 -34.10 -15.15 -18.82
N ASP A 407 -34.10 -15.78 -20.01
CA ASP A 407 -34.93 -16.86 -20.59
C ASP A 407 -34.24 -17.56 -21.79
N ASN A 408 -34.96 -18.43 -22.50
CA ASN A 408 -34.69 -18.95 -23.85
C ASN A 408 -33.44 -19.83 -24.07
N VAL A 409 -33.68 -21.13 -23.84
CA VAL A 409 -33.07 -22.23 -24.57
C VAL A 409 -33.29 -22.07 -26.08
N THR A 410 -32.21 -22.18 -26.87
CA THR A 410 -32.31 -22.64 -28.27
C THR A 410 -31.37 -23.83 -28.44
N VAL A 411 -31.94 -25.01 -28.61
CA VAL A 411 -31.20 -26.21 -29.00
C VAL A 411 -30.88 -26.12 -30.50
N CYS A 412 -29.62 -26.36 -30.87
CA CYS A 412 -29.28 -26.81 -32.22
C CYS A 412 -28.73 -28.23 -32.12
N SER A 413 -29.32 -29.10 -32.94
CA SER A 413 -29.08 -30.55 -33.10
C SER A 413 -27.75 -30.89 -33.73
#